data_AF-A0A2E1VTW6-F1
#
_entry.id   AF-A0A2E1VTW6-F1
#
_cell.length_a   1.000
_cell.length_b   1.000
_cell.length_c   1.000
_cell.angle_alpha   90.00
_cell.angle_beta   90.00
_cell.angle_gamma   90.00
#
_symmetry.space_group_name_H-M   'P 1'
#
loop_
_entity.id
_entity.type
_entity.pdbx_description
1 polymer ?
#
loop_
_entity_poly.entity_id
_entity_poly.type
_entity_poly.pdbx_seq_one_letter_code
_entity_poly.pdbx_strand_id
1 'polypeptide(L)'
;MCGSTPRIAILALVLCLFAAPASAQRGKKPPVLIPPGQGAEETQEPAAETPPPPAAQPGAGQLSTTGAPAVEDPKQPRTLPGNLKLPYTSNRPLIQIDGNPLYTAELNQLVAYYQSFRPGSVDLQLRDAVSALLPSKLMAVRYKDDLPAMRERIDEALDRIRNGELSWADAVAEYSDDTDEENPEGKYVFGRERAVQPFDRLAHSGRVGQIHGPFLTVYGYHFLEILDYERGAAANQDQTTVRHVLVMYPDLKKRDAAGEDIRAYIKKSVREADIQVLERGAQNLLAPPPLPKTDEAKN
;
A
#
# COMPACT_ATOMS: atom_id res chain seq x y z
N MET A 1 -49.25 17.26 71.25
CA MET A 1 -48.92 17.71 69.88
C MET A 1 -47.42 17.62 69.70
N CYS A 2 -46.97 17.01 68.59
CA CYS A 2 -45.57 16.80 68.18
C CYS A 2 -44.69 15.95 69.13
N GLY A 3 -43.80 15.09 68.68
CA GLY A 3 -43.28 14.91 67.33
C GLY A 3 -42.65 13.52 67.15
N SER A 4 -42.61 13.15 65.88
CA SER A 4 -42.24 11.88 65.29
C SER A 4 -40.77 11.49 65.52
N THR A 5 -40.53 10.24 65.89
CA THR A 5 -39.38 9.45 65.41
C THR A 5 -39.72 8.92 64.00
N PRO A 6 -38.77 8.50 63.12
CA PRO A 6 -38.06 7.23 63.31
C PRO A 6 -36.63 7.09 62.72
N ARG A 7 -35.89 6.23 63.43
CA ARG A 7 -35.05 5.09 62.99
C ARG A 7 -34.10 5.19 61.78
N ILE A 8 -32.85 4.95 62.14
CA ILE A 8 -31.72 4.37 61.41
C ILE A 8 -32.12 3.13 60.57
N ALA A 9 -31.68 3.09 59.31
CA ALA A 9 -31.51 1.86 58.53
C ALA A 9 -30.23 1.94 57.70
N ILE A 10 -29.53 0.80 57.65
CA ILE A 10 -28.16 0.56 57.22
C ILE A 10 -28.11 0.13 55.74
N LEU A 11 -27.16 0.70 55.00
CA LEU A 11 -26.31 0.14 53.94
C LEU A 11 -26.89 -0.91 52.95
N ALA A 12 -26.98 -0.54 51.67
CA ALA A 12 -26.61 -1.40 50.53
C ALA A 12 -26.45 -0.60 49.22
N LEU A 13 -25.23 -0.65 48.67
CA LEU A 13 -24.89 -0.90 47.26
C LEU A 13 -25.47 0.01 46.14
N VAL A 14 -24.56 0.74 45.47
CA VAL A 14 -24.14 0.61 44.06
C VAL A 14 -23.67 1.99 43.58
N LEU A 15 -22.35 2.12 43.50
CA LEU A 15 -21.64 3.22 42.87
C LEU A 15 -21.73 3.04 41.35
N CYS A 16 -22.61 3.78 40.67
CA CYS A 16 -22.58 3.92 39.21
C CYS A 16 -21.93 5.26 38.86
N LEU A 17 -20.60 5.26 38.80
CA LEU A 17 -19.85 6.19 37.95
C LEU A 17 -19.93 5.66 36.52
N PHE A 18 -20.75 6.28 35.67
CA PHE A 18 -20.55 6.21 34.23
C PHE A 18 -20.01 7.55 33.75
N ALA A 19 -18.68 7.68 33.83
CA ALA A 19 -17.95 8.58 32.97
C ALA A 19 -17.88 7.90 31.58
N ALA A 20 -18.60 8.45 30.61
CA ALA A 20 -18.42 8.09 29.22
C ALA A 20 -17.02 8.55 28.76
N PRO A 21 -16.17 7.66 28.19
CA PRO A 21 -14.97 8.14 27.54
C PRO A 21 -15.36 8.80 26.22
N ALA A 22 -14.74 9.95 25.99
CA ALA A 22 -14.89 10.78 24.81
C ALA A 22 -14.71 9.97 23.52
N SER A 23 -15.65 10.16 22.60
CA SER A 23 -15.53 9.77 21.19
C SER A 23 -14.25 10.40 20.62
N ALA A 24 -13.23 9.57 20.42
CA ALA A 24 -12.05 9.94 19.67
C ALA A 24 -12.43 10.02 18.18
N GLN A 25 -12.23 11.19 17.60
CA GLN A 25 -12.47 11.52 16.19
C GLN A 25 -11.88 10.45 15.25
N ARG A 26 -12.72 9.51 14.78
CA ARG A 26 -12.54 8.78 13.53
C ARG A 26 -12.83 9.73 12.36
N GLY A 27 -12.01 9.71 11.30
CA GLY A 27 -12.17 10.62 10.15
C GLY A 27 -10.93 11.45 9.78
N LYS A 28 -9.71 11.04 10.12
CA LYS A 28 -8.52 11.64 9.49
C LYS A 28 -8.12 10.81 8.28
N LYS A 29 -8.36 11.36 7.09
CA LYS A 29 -7.71 10.97 5.83
C LYS A 29 -6.26 10.56 6.10
N PRO A 30 -5.75 9.47 5.50
CA PRO A 30 -4.33 9.14 5.63
C PRO A 30 -3.50 10.37 5.24
N PRO A 31 -2.56 10.83 6.09
CA PRO A 31 -1.86 12.08 5.84
C PRO A 31 -1.07 11.97 4.53
N VAL A 32 -1.39 12.91 3.63
CA VAL A 32 -0.62 13.21 2.43
C VAL A 32 0.77 13.71 2.88
N LEU A 33 1.85 13.00 2.56
CA LEU A 33 3.22 13.50 2.68
C LEU A 33 3.40 14.54 1.57
N ILE A 34 3.57 15.80 1.95
CA ILE A 34 3.89 16.90 1.04
C ILE A 34 5.40 17.18 1.16
N PRO A 35 6.23 16.95 0.12
CA PRO A 35 7.54 17.57 0.01
C PRO A 35 7.46 18.96 -0.65
N PRO A 36 8.36 19.90 -0.29
CA PRO A 36 8.27 21.29 -0.71
C PRO A 36 8.93 21.58 -2.07
N GLY A 37 8.26 22.40 -2.89
CA GLY A 37 8.91 23.42 -3.73
C GLY A 37 9.14 23.15 -5.23
N GLN A 38 8.80 24.17 -6.03
CA GLN A 38 9.30 24.56 -7.36
C GLN A 38 8.63 23.87 -8.57
N GLY A 39 7.96 24.54 -9.51
CA GLY A 39 7.88 25.97 -9.86
C GLY A 39 8.90 26.36 -10.94
N ALA A 40 8.56 26.15 -12.22
CA ALA A 40 8.89 27.00 -13.38
C ALA A 40 8.46 26.31 -14.70
N GLU A 41 7.84 27.11 -15.57
CA GLU A 41 7.45 26.87 -16.97
C GLU A 41 8.64 26.57 -17.91
N GLU A 42 8.41 25.80 -18.99
CA GLU A 42 8.44 26.34 -20.36
C GLU A 42 8.03 25.30 -21.43
N THR A 43 6.95 25.66 -22.13
CA THR A 43 6.70 25.73 -23.58
C THR A 43 6.90 24.52 -24.52
N GLN A 44 5.80 24.25 -25.22
CA GLN A 44 5.48 23.28 -26.29
C GLN A 44 6.32 23.48 -27.57
N GLU A 45 6.35 22.58 -28.58
CA GLU A 45 5.34 22.43 -29.66
C GLU A 45 5.85 21.42 -30.76
N PRO A 46 5.10 21.02 -31.82
CA PRO A 46 4.21 19.84 -31.81
C PRO A 46 4.25 18.90 -33.07
N ALA A 47 3.44 17.83 -33.00
CA ALA A 47 2.63 17.17 -34.07
C ALA A 47 3.36 16.40 -35.22
N ALA A 48 2.82 15.37 -35.89
CA ALA A 48 1.42 14.95 -36.12
C ALA A 48 1.34 13.49 -36.69
N GLU A 49 0.23 12.79 -36.38
CA GLU A 49 -0.71 12.03 -37.25
C GLU A 49 -0.27 10.89 -38.21
N THR A 50 -1.02 9.83 -38.56
CA THR A 50 -2.21 9.06 -38.09
C THR A 50 -2.30 7.80 -39.01
N PRO A 51 -2.73 6.60 -38.56
CA PRO A 51 -2.91 5.37 -39.37
C PRO A 51 -4.38 5.18 -39.84
N PRO A 52 -4.77 4.12 -40.60
CA PRO A 52 -5.42 2.92 -40.00
C PRO A 52 -5.35 1.60 -40.87
N PRO A 53 -6.24 0.57 -40.74
CA PRO A 53 -6.08 -0.74 -40.04
C PRO A 53 -6.27 -1.96 -41.03
N PRO A 54 -6.56 -3.27 -40.71
CA PRO A 54 -7.17 -3.88 -39.50
C PRO A 54 -6.73 -5.30 -38.99
N ALA A 55 -7.13 -5.56 -37.73
CA ALA A 55 -7.67 -6.77 -37.07
C ALA A 55 -7.11 -8.20 -37.31
N ALA A 56 -6.62 -8.85 -36.22
CA ALA A 56 -7.26 -9.99 -35.49
C ALA A 56 -6.24 -10.74 -34.56
N GLN A 57 -6.65 -11.04 -33.32
CA GLN A 57 -5.91 -11.76 -32.23
C GLN A 57 -5.91 -13.31 -32.44
N PRO A 58 -5.33 -14.21 -31.58
CA PRO A 58 -4.70 -14.06 -30.23
C PRO A 58 -3.43 -14.93 -29.92
N GLY A 59 -2.72 -14.65 -28.81
CA GLY A 59 -1.88 -15.67 -28.11
C GLY A 59 -0.50 -15.23 -27.61
N ALA A 60 -0.16 -15.62 -26.36
CA ALA A 60 1.14 -15.54 -25.66
C ALA A 60 1.77 -14.13 -25.51
N GLY A 61 1.89 -13.65 -24.26
CA GLY A 61 2.48 -12.35 -23.94
C GLY A 61 4.00 -12.28 -24.14
N GLN A 62 4.44 -12.35 -25.40
CA GLN A 62 5.76 -11.92 -25.83
C GLN A 62 5.82 -10.39 -25.86
N LEU A 63 6.82 -9.81 -25.21
CA LEU A 63 7.26 -8.43 -25.45
C LEU A 63 7.73 -8.33 -26.91
N SER A 64 6.82 -7.97 -27.81
CA SER A 64 7.18 -7.59 -29.18
C SER A 64 7.43 -6.09 -29.23
N THR A 65 8.64 -5.76 -29.62
CA THR A 65 9.11 -4.44 -29.99
C THR A 65 8.57 -4.08 -31.39
N THR A 66 8.38 -2.77 -31.60
CA THR A 66 8.04 -2.06 -32.85
C THR A 66 6.54 -1.92 -33.18
N GLY A 67 5.98 -0.77 -32.78
CA GLY A 67 4.73 -0.20 -33.26
C GLY A 67 4.77 1.32 -33.08
N ALA A 68 4.24 2.09 -34.04
CA ALA A 68 4.10 3.55 -33.97
C ALA A 68 3.40 4.00 -32.67
N PRO A 69 3.67 5.21 -32.14
CA PRO A 69 3.20 5.60 -30.82
C PRO A 69 1.67 5.57 -30.80
N ALA A 70 1.11 4.67 -29.99
CA ALA A 70 -0.31 4.69 -29.69
C ALA A 70 -0.64 6.09 -29.14
N VAL A 71 -1.74 6.68 -29.60
CA VAL A 71 -2.31 7.87 -28.96
C VAL A 71 -2.53 7.47 -27.51
N GLU A 72 -1.68 7.97 -26.61
CA GLU A 72 -1.75 7.60 -25.21
C GLU A 72 -3.05 8.18 -24.65
N ASP A 73 -3.99 7.30 -24.26
CA ASP A 73 -5.22 7.71 -23.59
C ASP A 73 -4.87 8.45 -22.30
N PRO A 74 -5.23 9.75 -22.17
CA PRO A 74 -4.90 10.52 -20.98
C PRO A 74 -5.59 9.98 -19.71
N LYS A 75 -6.62 9.14 -19.86
CA LYS A 75 -7.31 8.44 -18.78
C LYS A 75 -6.72 7.06 -18.46
N GLN A 76 -5.54 6.74 -18.97
CA GLN A 76 -4.83 5.51 -18.63
C GLN A 76 -3.45 5.86 -18.07
N PRO A 77 -2.84 5.00 -17.23
CA PRO A 77 -1.45 5.19 -16.83
C PRO A 77 -0.51 5.32 -18.02
N ARG A 78 0.57 6.09 -17.85
CA ARG A 78 1.64 6.19 -18.84
C ARG A 78 2.29 4.83 -19.07
N THR A 79 2.68 4.57 -20.31
CA THR A 79 3.41 3.35 -20.63
C THR A 79 4.82 3.41 -20.04
N LEU A 80 5.29 2.28 -19.48
CA LEU A 80 6.66 2.19 -18.99
C LEU A 80 7.63 2.30 -20.17
N PRO A 81 8.74 3.07 -20.06
CA PRO A 81 9.76 3.10 -21.10
C PRO A 81 10.28 1.68 -21.40
N GLY A 82 10.41 1.32 -22.68
CA GLY A 82 10.85 -0.04 -23.06
C GLY A 82 12.34 -0.32 -22.81
N ASN A 83 13.15 0.71 -22.53
CA ASN A 83 14.61 0.65 -22.42
C ASN A 83 15.13 0.85 -20.98
N LEU A 84 14.34 0.49 -19.97
CA LEU A 84 14.73 0.64 -18.57
C LEU A 84 15.97 -0.21 -18.24
N LYS A 85 17.00 0.43 -17.70
CA LYS A 85 18.20 -0.25 -17.20
C LYS A 85 17.93 -0.77 -15.79
N LEU A 86 17.68 -2.07 -15.70
CA LEU A 86 17.45 -2.75 -14.44
C LEU A 86 18.78 -3.03 -13.69
N PRO A 87 18.78 -2.98 -12.35
CA PRO A 87 19.98 -3.19 -11.55
C PRO A 87 20.51 -4.63 -11.60
N TYR A 88 19.63 -5.62 -11.78
CA TYR A 88 20.01 -7.03 -11.77
C TYR A 88 19.57 -7.76 -13.03
N THR A 89 20.41 -8.67 -13.53
CA THR A 89 20.11 -9.52 -14.70
C THR A 89 19.68 -10.95 -14.35
N SER A 90 19.87 -11.35 -13.09
CA SER A 90 19.50 -12.68 -12.58
C SER A 90 18.62 -12.56 -11.33
N ASN A 91 17.70 -13.52 -11.17
CA ASN A 91 16.85 -13.63 -9.99
C ASN A 91 17.53 -14.46 -8.90
N ARG A 92 17.84 -13.85 -7.76
CA ARG A 92 18.50 -14.50 -6.61
C ARG A 92 18.16 -13.78 -5.31
N PRO A 93 18.23 -14.43 -4.15
CA PRO A 93 17.97 -13.76 -2.88
C PRO A 93 19.12 -12.80 -2.56
N LEU A 94 18.79 -11.57 -2.17
CA LEU A 94 19.77 -10.52 -1.86
C LEU A 94 19.83 -10.24 -0.35
N ILE A 95 18.67 -10.26 0.28
CA ILE A 95 18.47 -9.98 1.71
C ILE A 95 17.52 -11.06 2.25
N GLN A 96 17.72 -11.49 3.49
CA GLN A 96 16.78 -12.31 4.25
C GLN A 96 16.25 -11.52 5.45
N ILE A 97 14.96 -11.68 5.73
CA ILE A 97 14.24 -11.03 6.82
C ILE A 97 13.54 -12.12 7.62
N ASP A 98 14.02 -12.40 8.83
CA ASP A 98 13.57 -13.55 9.64
C ASP A 98 13.56 -14.86 8.82
N GLY A 99 14.61 -15.06 8.01
CA GLY A 99 14.75 -16.19 7.08
C GLY A 99 13.94 -16.09 5.78
N ASN A 100 13.06 -15.10 5.61
CA ASN A 100 12.30 -14.88 4.38
C ASN A 100 13.13 -14.12 3.33
N PRO A 101 13.39 -14.68 2.14
CA PRO A 101 14.18 -14.01 1.11
C PRO A 101 13.44 -12.86 0.41
N LEU A 102 14.18 -11.76 0.22
CA LEU A 102 13.87 -10.69 -0.72
C LEU A 102 14.73 -10.88 -1.98
N TYR A 103 14.06 -11.08 -3.11
CA TYR A 103 14.71 -11.40 -4.37
C TYR A 103 15.02 -10.18 -5.23
N THR A 104 16.09 -10.26 -6.02
CA THR A 104 16.46 -9.23 -7.00
C THR A 104 15.39 -8.95 -8.03
N ALA A 105 14.55 -9.93 -8.42
CA ALA A 105 13.44 -9.70 -9.33
C ALA A 105 12.37 -8.76 -8.74
N GLU A 106 12.12 -8.82 -7.44
CA GLU A 106 11.16 -7.95 -6.75
C GLU A 106 11.68 -6.52 -6.69
N LEU A 107 12.99 -6.37 -6.44
CA LEU A 107 13.69 -5.09 -6.48
C LEU A 107 13.67 -4.49 -7.89
N ASN A 108 13.98 -5.29 -8.91
CA ASN A 108 13.90 -4.85 -10.31
C ASN A 108 12.50 -4.34 -10.66
N GLN A 109 11.45 -5.04 -10.25
CA GLN A 109 10.07 -4.65 -10.53
C GLN A 109 9.73 -3.28 -9.94
N LEU A 110 10.17 -3.02 -8.71
CA LEU A 110 9.90 -1.76 -8.03
C LEU A 110 10.82 -0.62 -8.52
N VAL A 111 12.07 -0.91 -8.84
CA VAL A 111 12.98 0.06 -9.47
C VAL A 111 12.47 0.47 -10.85
N ALA A 112 12.01 -0.48 -11.67
CA ALA A 112 11.40 -0.19 -12.97
C ALA A 112 10.19 0.74 -12.82
N TYR A 113 9.36 0.50 -11.80
CA TYR A 113 8.26 1.38 -11.45
C TYR A 113 8.74 2.79 -11.10
N TYR A 114 9.74 2.94 -10.22
CA TYR A 114 10.28 4.26 -9.86
C TYR A 114 10.87 5.02 -11.05
N GLN A 115 11.61 4.33 -11.93
CA GLN A 115 12.19 4.92 -13.13
C GLN A 115 11.15 5.47 -14.11
N SER A 116 9.89 5.01 -14.00
CA SER A 116 8.82 5.45 -14.91
C SER A 116 8.28 6.84 -14.63
N PHE A 117 8.48 7.38 -13.43
CA PHE A 117 7.86 8.65 -13.04
C PHE A 117 8.76 9.63 -12.32
N ARG A 118 9.94 9.20 -11.85
CA ARG A 118 10.90 10.10 -11.21
C ARG A 118 12.34 9.83 -11.64
N PRO A 119 13.14 10.87 -11.91
CA PRO A 119 14.58 10.72 -12.12
C PRO A 119 15.27 10.30 -10.81
N GLY A 120 16.44 9.69 -10.93
CA GLY A 120 17.25 9.31 -9.76
C GLY A 120 18.34 8.31 -10.14
N SER A 121 19.34 8.19 -9.27
CA SER A 121 20.31 7.10 -9.42
C SER A 121 19.66 5.76 -9.10
N VAL A 122 20.10 4.72 -9.80
CA VAL A 122 19.64 3.34 -9.56
C VAL A 122 19.90 2.95 -8.09
N ASP A 123 21.01 3.38 -7.51
CA ASP A 123 21.37 3.08 -6.12
C ASP A 123 20.36 3.66 -5.11
N LEU A 124 19.88 4.89 -5.32
CA LEU A 124 18.86 5.50 -4.46
C LEU A 124 17.51 4.79 -4.62
N GLN A 125 17.10 4.53 -5.87
CA GLN A 125 15.85 3.81 -6.15
C GLN A 125 15.87 2.38 -5.58
N LEU A 126 17.03 1.74 -5.58
CA LEU A 126 17.21 0.41 -5.01
C LEU A 126 17.11 0.42 -3.48
N ARG A 127 17.70 1.43 -2.81
CA ARG A 127 17.53 1.65 -1.36
C ARG A 127 16.06 1.88 -1.00
N ASP A 128 15.36 2.71 -1.77
CA ASP A 128 13.93 2.96 -1.58
C ASP A 128 13.11 1.68 -1.77
N ALA A 129 13.44 0.88 -2.79
CA ALA A 129 12.76 -0.38 -3.08
C ALA A 129 12.93 -1.39 -1.93
N VAL A 130 14.15 -1.51 -1.39
CA VAL A 130 14.40 -2.33 -0.20
C VAL A 130 13.57 -1.81 0.97
N SER A 131 13.63 -0.51 1.26
CA SER A 131 12.87 0.09 2.37
C SER A 131 11.34 -0.11 2.24
N ALA A 132 10.81 -0.10 1.03
CA ALA A 132 9.39 -0.30 0.77
C ALA A 132 8.94 -1.76 0.89
N LEU A 133 9.81 -2.73 0.55
CA LEU A 133 9.47 -4.15 0.55
C LEU A 133 9.77 -4.87 1.87
N LEU A 134 10.76 -4.40 2.65
CA LEU A 134 11.13 -4.99 3.95
C LEU A 134 9.94 -5.19 4.89
N PRO A 135 9.05 -4.20 5.12
CA PRO A 135 7.92 -4.38 6.04
C PRO A 135 6.97 -5.48 5.58
N SER A 136 6.60 -5.52 4.29
CA SER A 136 5.68 -6.55 3.78
C SER A 136 6.30 -7.94 3.86
N LYS A 137 7.59 -8.08 3.55
CA LYS A 137 8.33 -9.35 3.70
C LYS A 137 8.36 -9.87 5.13
N LEU A 138 8.58 -8.97 6.08
CA LEU A 138 8.56 -9.27 7.51
C LEU A 138 7.17 -9.74 7.96
N MET A 139 6.12 -9.01 7.59
CA MET A 139 4.78 -9.36 8.03
C MET A 139 4.31 -10.69 7.43
N ALA A 140 4.65 -10.97 6.16
CA ALA A 140 4.32 -12.24 5.53
C ALA A 140 4.94 -13.45 6.25
N VAL A 141 6.17 -13.34 6.77
CA VAL A 141 6.81 -14.45 7.52
C VAL A 141 6.26 -14.57 8.94
N ARG A 142 5.96 -13.45 9.61
CA ARG A 142 5.38 -13.45 10.96
C ARG A 142 4.00 -14.07 11.03
N TYR A 143 3.17 -13.84 10.02
CA TYR A 143 1.80 -14.34 9.95
C TYR A 143 1.65 -15.49 8.95
N LYS A 144 2.74 -16.22 8.65
CA LYS A 144 2.75 -17.29 7.64
C LYS A 144 1.64 -18.33 7.85
N ASP A 145 1.29 -18.60 9.10
CA ASP A 145 0.31 -19.61 9.48
C ASP A 145 -1.13 -19.12 9.28
N ASP A 146 -1.36 -17.79 9.31
CA ASP A 146 -2.67 -17.16 9.04
C ASP A 146 -2.94 -16.94 7.54
N LEU A 147 -1.87 -16.88 6.73
CA LEU A 147 -1.97 -16.57 5.30
C LEU A 147 -2.97 -17.45 4.52
N PRO A 148 -3.06 -18.78 4.73
CA PRO A 148 -4.01 -19.61 3.97
C PRO A 148 -5.47 -19.23 4.22
N ALA A 149 -5.87 -19.01 5.47
CA ALA A 149 -7.24 -18.65 5.81
C ALA A 149 -7.60 -17.24 5.33
N MET A 150 -6.65 -16.30 5.44
CA MET A 150 -6.82 -14.95 4.88
C MET A 150 -6.95 -14.99 3.35
N ARG A 151 -6.19 -15.89 2.69
CA ARG A 151 -6.22 -16.07 1.25
C ARG A 151 -7.55 -16.62 0.77
N GLU A 152 -8.08 -17.63 1.45
CA GLU A 152 -9.40 -18.19 1.17
C GLU A 152 -10.49 -17.11 1.27
N ARG A 153 -10.47 -16.32 2.35
CA ARG A 153 -11.44 -15.24 2.56
C ARG A 153 -11.41 -14.17 1.47
N ILE A 154 -10.23 -13.74 1.03
CA ILE A 154 -10.12 -12.70 -0.01
C ILE A 154 -10.43 -13.24 -1.41
N ASP A 155 -10.10 -14.52 -1.69
CA ASP A 155 -10.44 -15.18 -2.95
C ASP A 155 -11.96 -15.29 -3.10
N GLU A 156 -12.67 -15.70 -2.03
CA GLU A 156 -14.13 -15.78 -2.02
C GLU A 156 -14.78 -14.45 -2.39
N ALA A 157 -14.34 -13.35 -1.76
CA ALA A 157 -14.84 -12.01 -2.05
C ALA A 157 -14.60 -11.61 -3.52
N LEU A 158 -13.39 -11.89 -4.02
CA LEU A 158 -13.00 -11.54 -5.39
C LEU A 158 -13.79 -12.34 -6.44
N ASP A 159 -14.00 -13.63 -6.21
CA ASP A 159 -14.75 -14.49 -7.12
C ASP A 159 -16.22 -14.10 -7.16
N ARG A 160 -16.84 -13.81 -6.00
CA ARG A 160 -18.22 -13.32 -5.94
C ARG A 160 -18.40 -11.99 -6.69
N ILE A 161 -17.45 -11.06 -6.60
CA ILE A 161 -17.47 -9.82 -7.40
C ILE A 161 -17.35 -10.11 -8.89
N ARG A 162 -16.41 -10.97 -9.31
CA ARG A 162 -16.17 -11.28 -10.73
C ARG A 162 -17.36 -11.97 -11.37
N ASN A 163 -18.09 -12.79 -10.60
CA ASN A 163 -19.30 -13.47 -11.06
C ASN A 163 -20.55 -12.59 -11.01
N GLY A 164 -20.45 -11.36 -10.47
CA GLY A 164 -21.60 -10.47 -10.28
C GLY A 164 -22.57 -10.90 -9.18
N GLU A 165 -22.14 -11.78 -8.28
CA GLU A 165 -22.93 -12.29 -7.15
C GLU A 165 -22.95 -11.32 -5.96
N LEU A 166 -22.00 -10.40 -5.90
CA LEU A 166 -21.84 -9.44 -4.82
C LEU A 166 -21.54 -8.05 -5.39
N SER A 167 -22.24 -7.02 -4.89
CA SER A 167 -21.89 -5.64 -5.21
C SER A 167 -20.57 -5.26 -4.53
N TRP A 168 -19.88 -4.23 -5.04
CA TRP A 168 -18.63 -3.80 -4.41
C TRP A 168 -18.84 -3.29 -2.97
N ALA A 169 -19.94 -2.57 -2.73
CA ALA A 169 -20.25 -2.06 -1.39
C ALA A 169 -20.51 -3.20 -0.40
N ASP A 170 -21.23 -4.24 -0.83
CA ASP A 170 -21.47 -5.41 0.01
C ASP A 170 -20.18 -6.20 0.25
N ALA A 171 -19.30 -6.31 -0.75
CA ALA A 171 -17.99 -6.93 -0.58
C ALA A 171 -17.12 -6.20 0.44
N VAL A 172 -17.12 -4.87 0.42
CA VAL A 172 -16.43 -4.05 1.42
C VAL A 172 -17.03 -4.28 2.80
N ALA A 173 -18.37 -4.25 2.92
CA ALA A 173 -19.05 -4.45 4.20
C ALA A 173 -18.86 -5.85 4.79
N GLU A 174 -18.86 -6.90 3.96
CA GLU A 174 -18.77 -8.30 4.41
C GLU A 174 -17.33 -8.78 4.64
N TYR A 175 -16.39 -8.34 3.80
CA TYR A 175 -15.04 -8.90 3.74
C TYR A 175 -13.93 -7.94 4.16
N SER A 176 -14.09 -6.63 3.97
CA SER A 176 -13.03 -5.66 4.24
C SER A 176 -12.90 -5.36 5.73
N ASP A 177 -11.65 -5.29 6.19
CA ASP A 177 -11.26 -4.77 7.50
C ASP A 177 -10.95 -3.25 7.46
N ASP A 178 -10.91 -2.66 6.25
CA ASP A 178 -10.85 -1.22 6.03
C ASP A 178 -12.24 -0.73 5.60
N THR A 179 -13.13 -0.51 6.58
CA THR A 179 -14.50 -0.05 6.37
C THR A 179 -14.71 1.34 6.95
N ASP A 180 -15.45 2.17 6.22
CA ASP A 180 -15.83 3.53 6.60
C ASP A 180 -17.26 3.78 6.13
N GLU A 181 -18.14 4.22 7.04
CA GLU A 181 -19.55 4.49 6.76
C GLU A 181 -19.72 5.60 5.70
N GLU A 182 -18.77 6.54 5.62
CA GLU A 182 -18.75 7.60 4.62
C GLU A 182 -18.16 7.14 3.27
N ASN A 183 -17.57 5.94 3.22
CA ASN A 183 -16.94 5.37 2.04
C ASN A 183 -17.28 3.87 1.88
N PRO A 184 -18.57 3.54 1.62
CA PRO A 184 -19.04 2.15 1.56
C PRO A 184 -18.42 1.34 0.42
N GLU A 185 -17.84 1.99 -0.60
CA GLU A 185 -17.15 1.31 -1.70
C GLU A 185 -15.63 1.19 -1.51
N GLY A 186 -15.06 1.67 -0.38
CA GLY A 186 -13.61 1.61 -0.16
C GLY A 186 -12.80 2.37 -1.22
N LYS A 187 -13.33 3.51 -1.70
CA LYS A 187 -12.74 4.37 -2.73
C LYS A 187 -11.63 5.26 -2.19
N TYR A 188 -10.54 5.38 -2.93
CA TYR A 188 -9.41 6.23 -2.61
C TYR A 188 -8.88 6.96 -3.85
N VAL A 189 -8.52 8.23 -3.68
CA VAL A 189 -7.82 9.04 -4.69
C VAL A 189 -6.44 9.37 -4.16
N PHE A 190 -5.40 9.03 -4.92
CA PHE A 190 -4.03 9.30 -4.51
C PHE A 190 -3.05 9.34 -5.68
N GLY A 191 -1.95 10.07 -5.49
CA GLY A 191 -0.83 10.09 -6.44
C GLY A 191 0.18 8.97 -6.25
N ARG A 192 1.30 9.01 -6.96
CA ARG A 192 2.36 7.99 -6.82
C ARG A 192 3.09 8.10 -5.47
N GLU A 193 3.57 6.97 -4.98
CA GLU A 193 4.29 6.85 -3.70
C GLU A 193 3.49 7.32 -2.47
N ARG A 194 2.16 7.28 -2.60
CA ARG A 194 1.23 7.61 -1.51
C ARG A 194 0.75 6.36 -0.77
N ALA A 195 0.69 5.23 -1.46
CA ALA A 195 0.27 3.94 -0.92
C ALA A 195 1.46 2.98 -0.70
N VAL A 196 1.22 1.90 0.04
CA VAL A 196 2.23 0.85 0.28
C VAL A 196 2.44 -0.02 -0.97
N GLN A 197 3.59 -0.67 -1.08
CA GLN A 197 3.85 -1.61 -2.19
C GLN A 197 3.27 -3.00 -1.89
N PRO A 198 2.77 -3.73 -2.90
CA PRO A 198 2.66 -3.37 -4.32
C PRO A 198 1.38 -2.58 -4.70
N PHE A 199 0.55 -2.17 -3.75
CA PHE A 199 -0.72 -1.46 -4.01
C PHE A 199 -0.53 -0.22 -4.88
N ASP A 200 0.41 0.66 -4.50
CA ASP A 200 0.71 1.89 -5.22
C ASP A 200 1.08 1.62 -6.69
N ARG A 201 2.01 0.68 -6.91
CA ARG A 201 2.42 0.29 -8.27
C ARG A 201 1.26 -0.26 -9.08
N LEU A 202 0.45 -1.16 -8.52
CA LEU A 202 -0.67 -1.77 -9.24
C LEU A 202 -1.71 -0.70 -9.63
N ALA A 203 -2.05 0.21 -8.71
CA ALA A 203 -2.98 1.31 -8.97
C ALA A 203 -2.50 2.27 -10.07
N HIS A 204 -1.18 2.44 -10.21
CA HIS A 204 -0.57 3.35 -11.18
C HIS A 204 0.02 2.67 -12.43
N SER A 205 -0.26 1.38 -12.65
CA SER A 205 0.19 0.62 -13.82
C SER A 205 -0.89 -0.23 -14.49
N GLY A 206 -1.99 -0.52 -13.80
CA GLY A 206 -3.13 -1.22 -14.36
C GLY A 206 -4.01 -0.35 -15.24
N ARG A 207 -4.82 -0.96 -16.12
CA ARG A 207 -5.79 -0.20 -16.91
C ARG A 207 -6.99 0.21 -16.07
N VAL A 208 -7.61 1.34 -16.38
CA VAL A 208 -8.94 1.67 -15.83
C VAL A 208 -9.93 0.55 -16.16
N GLY A 209 -10.75 0.17 -15.17
CA GLY A 209 -11.65 -0.98 -15.17
C GLY A 209 -10.98 -2.32 -14.84
N GLN A 210 -9.66 -2.36 -14.65
CA GLN A 210 -8.95 -3.60 -14.33
C GLN A 210 -8.99 -3.88 -12.83
N ILE A 211 -9.38 -5.11 -12.48
CA ILE A 211 -9.26 -5.64 -11.12
C ILE A 211 -7.89 -6.34 -10.97
N HIS A 212 -7.14 -5.95 -9.95
CA HIS A 212 -5.86 -6.55 -9.56
C HIS A 212 -5.98 -7.25 -8.21
N GLY A 213 -5.56 -8.51 -8.16
CA GLY A 213 -5.43 -9.26 -6.92
C GLY A 213 -5.86 -10.73 -7.01
N PRO A 214 -5.76 -11.44 -5.87
CA PRO A 214 -5.30 -10.91 -4.58
C PRO A 214 -3.78 -10.68 -4.52
N PHE A 215 -3.33 -9.73 -3.71
CA PHE A 215 -1.91 -9.46 -3.44
C PHE A 215 -1.69 -9.07 -1.97
N LEU A 216 -0.50 -9.35 -1.44
CA LEU A 216 -0.13 -9.00 -0.07
C LEU A 216 0.54 -7.63 0.00
N THR A 217 0.20 -6.86 1.03
CA THR A 217 0.97 -5.68 1.48
C THR A 217 1.51 -5.92 2.89
N VAL A 218 1.93 -4.85 3.57
CA VAL A 218 2.28 -4.90 4.99
C VAL A 218 1.06 -5.04 5.91
N TYR A 219 -0.15 -4.77 5.42
CA TYR A 219 -1.38 -4.82 6.23
C TYR A 219 -2.12 -6.15 6.13
N GLY A 220 -2.03 -6.82 4.98
CA GLY A 220 -2.73 -8.07 4.71
C GLY A 220 -2.96 -8.29 3.22
N TYR A 221 -3.98 -9.07 2.87
CA TYR A 221 -4.37 -9.31 1.50
C TYR A 221 -5.29 -8.20 0.98
N HIS A 222 -5.08 -7.80 -0.27
CA HIS A 222 -5.92 -6.85 -0.97
C HIS A 222 -6.30 -7.38 -2.34
N PHE A 223 -7.44 -6.92 -2.86
CA PHE A 223 -7.60 -6.70 -4.30
C PHE A 223 -8.13 -5.27 -4.52
N LEU A 224 -7.85 -4.70 -5.69
CA LEU A 224 -8.29 -3.36 -6.06
C LEU A 224 -8.85 -3.33 -7.48
N GLU A 225 -9.66 -2.33 -7.77
CA GLU A 225 -10.07 -1.95 -9.12
C GLU A 225 -9.70 -0.49 -9.37
N ILE A 226 -9.17 -0.21 -10.55
CA ILE A 226 -8.87 1.16 -10.98
C ILE A 226 -10.11 1.74 -11.63
N LEU A 227 -10.68 2.79 -11.02
CA LEU A 227 -11.92 3.42 -11.48
C LEU A 227 -11.67 4.58 -12.42
N ASP A 228 -10.61 5.34 -12.17
CA ASP A 228 -10.23 6.47 -12.99
C ASP A 228 -8.73 6.77 -12.89
N TYR A 229 -8.23 7.52 -13.86
CA TYR A 229 -6.85 7.95 -13.90
C TYR A 229 -6.74 9.36 -14.45
N GLU A 230 -6.05 10.23 -13.71
CA GLU A 230 -5.80 11.61 -14.10
C GLU A 230 -4.30 11.82 -14.24
N ARG A 231 -3.85 12.10 -15.47
CA ARG A 231 -2.45 12.45 -15.72
C ARG A 231 -2.18 13.89 -15.31
N GLY A 232 -1.16 14.08 -14.49
CA GLY A 232 -0.60 15.40 -14.20
C GLY A 232 0.28 15.92 -15.35
N ALA A 233 0.83 17.13 -15.19
CA ALA A 233 1.78 17.68 -16.17
C ALA A 233 3.05 16.81 -16.27
N ALA A 234 3.47 16.23 -15.15
CA ALA A 234 4.54 15.24 -15.07
C ALA A 234 4.05 13.90 -14.48
N ALA A 235 4.79 12.82 -14.70
CA ALA A 235 4.37 11.48 -14.28
C ALA A 235 4.29 11.28 -12.77
N ASN A 236 5.09 12.00 -12.00
CA ASN A 236 5.00 12.04 -10.54
C ASN A 236 3.76 12.79 -10.01
N GLN A 237 3.02 13.50 -10.87
CA GLN A 237 1.81 14.25 -10.50
C GLN A 237 0.52 13.51 -10.83
N ASP A 238 0.60 12.31 -11.40
CA ASP A 238 -0.58 11.49 -11.69
C ASP A 238 -1.39 11.20 -10.43
N GLN A 239 -2.69 11.10 -10.60
CA GLN A 239 -3.62 10.60 -9.60
C GLN A 239 -4.35 9.38 -10.16
N THR A 240 -4.62 8.42 -9.29
CA THR A 240 -5.52 7.30 -9.57
C THR A 240 -6.67 7.32 -8.60
N THR A 241 -7.85 6.99 -9.10
CA THR A 241 -9.01 6.65 -8.27
C THR A 241 -9.15 5.14 -8.31
N VAL A 242 -9.09 4.50 -7.14
CA VAL A 242 -9.32 3.06 -7.00
C VAL A 242 -10.40 2.79 -5.98
N ARG A 243 -10.92 1.57 -5.99
CA ARG A 243 -11.62 0.96 -4.86
C ARG A 243 -10.96 -0.35 -4.49
N HIS A 244 -11.04 -0.75 -3.23
CA HIS A 244 -10.34 -1.95 -2.77
C HIS A 244 -11.06 -2.67 -1.62
N VAL A 245 -10.68 -3.92 -1.40
CA VAL A 245 -11.02 -4.71 -0.20
C VAL A 245 -9.73 -5.14 0.47
N LEU A 246 -9.69 -5.11 1.80
CA LEU A 246 -8.55 -5.50 2.61
C LEU A 246 -8.93 -6.57 3.64
N VAL A 247 -8.24 -7.71 3.65
CA VAL A 247 -8.27 -8.68 4.75
C VAL A 247 -6.96 -8.57 5.52
N MET A 248 -7.02 -7.98 6.73
CA MET A 248 -5.84 -7.66 7.54
C MET A 248 -5.26 -8.88 8.24
N TYR A 249 -3.97 -8.80 8.58
CA TYR A 249 -3.38 -9.74 9.53
C TYR A 249 -4.13 -9.70 10.87
N PRO A 250 -4.44 -10.85 11.51
CA PRO A 250 -5.32 -10.91 12.67
C PRO A 250 -4.91 -9.99 13.82
N ASP A 251 -3.61 -9.91 14.11
CA ASP A 251 -3.12 -9.03 15.17
C ASP A 251 -3.12 -7.56 14.79
N LEU A 252 -2.88 -7.22 13.51
CA LEU A 252 -3.03 -5.83 13.07
C LEU A 252 -4.48 -5.38 13.16
N LYS A 253 -5.43 -6.25 12.78
CA LYS A 253 -6.87 -6.01 12.94
C LYS A 253 -7.24 -5.72 14.39
N LYS A 254 -6.74 -6.53 15.34
CA LYS A 254 -6.97 -6.31 16.78
C LYS A 254 -6.39 -4.97 17.27
N ARG A 255 -5.17 -4.64 16.85
CA ARG A 255 -4.50 -3.39 17.23
C ARG A 255 -5.22 -2.16 16.67
N ASP A 256 -5.65 -2.23 15.43
CA ASP A 256 -6.43 -1.17 14.79
C ASP A 256 -7.77 -0.95 15.52
N ALA A 257 -8.49 -2.04 15.82
CA ALA A 257 -9.73 -1.99 16.61
C ALA A 257 -9.51 -1.43 18.03
N ALA A 258 -8.32 -1.61 18.61
CA ALA A 258 -7.92 -1.03 19.89
C ALA A 258 -7.45 0.44 19.80
N GLY A 259 -7.41 1.03 18.59
CA GLY A 259 -6.94 2.38 18.35
C GLY A 259 -5.42 2.55 18.45
N GLU A 260 -4.66 1.46 18.34
CA GLU A 260 -3.19 1.51 18.37
C GLU A 260 -2.62 2.01 17.04
N ASP A 261 -1.42 2.62 17.09
CA ASP A 261 -0.68 2.98 15.89
C ASP A 261 -0.01 1.74 15.26
N ILE A 262 -0.74 1.10 14.34
CA ILE A 262 -0.25 -0.06 13.58
C ILE A 262 1.01 0.25 12.75
N ARG A 263 1.19 1.50 12.29
CA ARG A 263 2.38 1.90 11.51
C ARG A 263 3.60 1.97 12.40
N ALA A 264 3.46 2.52 13.61
CA ALA A 264 4.51 2.50 14.61
C ALA A 264 4.89 1.07 15.01
N TYR A 265 3.90 0.18 15.16
CA TYR A 265 4.14 -1.24 15.41
C TYR A 265 4.94 -1.93 14.29
N ILE A 266 4.53 -1.75 13.03
CA ILE A 266 5.27 -2.28 11.87
C ILE A 266 6.69 -1.72 11.82
N LYS A 267 6.86 -0.41 12.00
CA LYS A 267 8.18 0.23 11.98
C LYS A 267 9.07 -0.29 13.10
N LYS A 268 8.52 -0.52 14.29
CA LYS A 268 9.22 -1.14 15.42
C LYS A 268 9.64 -2.57 15.07
N SER A 269 8.70 -3.34 14.54
CA SER A 269 8.91 -4.72 14.11
C SER A 269 10.06 -4.88 13.13
N VAL A 270 10.16 -3.99 12.12
CA VAL A 270 11.27 -4.00 11.14
C VAL A 270 12.62 -3.72 11.78
N ARG A 271 12.68 -2.86 12.82
CA ARG A 271 13.93 -2.59 13.53
C ARG A 271 14.41 -3.76 14.39
N GLU A 272 13.49 -4.63 14.80
CA GLU A 272 13.76 -5.78 15.68
C GLU A 272 13.95 -7.09 14.89
N ALA A 273 13.71 -7.07 13.59
CA ALA A 273 13.83 -8.23 12.72
C ALA A 273 15.30 -8.62 12.48
N ASP A 274 15.55 -9.91 12.28
CA ASP A 274 16.83 -10.42 11.82
C ASP A 274 16.97 -10.18 10.32
N ILE A 275 17.72 -9.13 9.95
CA ILE A 275 17.96 -8.76 8.55
C ILE A 275 19.39 -9.13 8.16
N GLN A 276 19.51 -10.15 7.31
CA GLN A 276 20.79 -10.65 6.82
C GLN A 276 21.00 -10.24 5.36
N VAL A 277 22.10 -9.55 5.08
CA VAL A 277 22.51 -9.23 3.71
C VAL A 277 23.34 -10.40 3.17
N LEU A 278 22.89 -11.02 2.09
CA LEU A 278 23.52 -12.23 1.55
C LEU A 278 24.70 -11.90 0.61
N GLU A 279 24.79 -10.66 0.12
CA GLU A 279 25.85 -10.21 -0.79
C GLU A 279 26.59 -9.00 -0.24
N ARG A 280 27.92 -9.05 -0.21
CA ARG A 280 28.75 -7.94 0.31
C ARG A 280 28.44 -6.59 -0.37
N GLY A 281 28.14 -6.60 -1.66
CA GLY A 281 27.81 -5.39 -2.42
C GLY A 281 26.47 -4.75 -2.04
N ALA A 282 25.58 -5.47 -1.36
CA ALA A 282 24.26 -5.01 -0.97
C ALA A 282 24.20 -4.41 0.44
N GLN A 283 25.33 -4.36 1.17
CA GLN A 283 25.36 -3.86 2.54
C GLN A 283 24.86 -2.40 2.65
N ASN A 284 25.15 -1.60 1.63
CA ASN A 284 24.77 -0.20 1.55
C ASN A 284 23.30 0.00 1.12
N LEU A 285 22.50 -1.05 0.97
CA LEU A 285 21.07 -0.92 0.64
C LEU A 285 20.19 -0.72 1.86
N LEU A 286 20.67 -1.14 3.03
CA LEU A 286 19.97 -0.92 4.29
C LEU A 286 20.25 0.49 4.81
N ALA A 287 19.25 1.07 5.49
CA ALA A 287 19.48 2.29 6.25
C ALA A 287 20.52 1.99 7.35
N PRO A 288 21.47 2.91 7.62
CA PRO A 288 22.38 2.73 8.73
C PRO A 288 21.57 2.61 10.04
N PRO A 289 22.04 1.80 11.01
CA PRO A 289 21.40 1.75 12.31
C PRO A 289 21.34 3.17 12.89
N PRO A 290 20.27 3.51 13.64
CA PRO A 290 20.20 4.81 14.29
C PRO A 290 21.45 5.01 15.15
N LEU A 291 22.05 6.19 15.06
CA LEU A 291 23.21 6.52 15.89
C LEU A 291 22.85 6.28 17.36
N PRO A 292 23.78 5.72 18.17
CA PRO A 292 23.56 5.65 19.61
C PRO A 292 23.21 7.05 20.08
N LYS A 293 22.16 7.17 20.91
CA LYS A 293 21.87 8.44 21.56
C LYS A 293 23.16 8.84 22.28
N THR A 294 23.77 9.94 21.86
CA THR A 294 24.83 10.54 22.67
C THR A 294 24.19 10.84 24.00
N ASP A 295 24.53 10.07 25.02
CA ASP A 295 24.25 10.47 26.39
C ASP A 295 24.87 11.85 26.52
N GLU A 296 24.01 12.88 26.61
CA GLU A 296 24.46 14.20 26.99
C GLU A 296 25.24 14.01 28.27
N ALA A 297 26.56 14.22 28.15
CA ALA A 297 27.48 14.12 29.25
C ALA A 297 26.93 15.01 30.35
N LYS A 298 26.41 14.38 31.41
CA LYS A 298 26.26 15.01 32.72
C LYS A 298 27.66 15.44 33.13
N ASN A 299 27.99 16.69 32.86
CA ASN A 299 29.16 17.36 33.40
C ASN A 299 28.70 18.68 34.01
#